data_AF-A0A7K1Y1N4-F1
#
_entry.id   AF-A0A7K1Y1N4-F1
#
_cell.length_a   1.000
_cell.length_b   1.000
_cell.length_c   1.000
_cell.angle_alpha   90.00
_cell.angle_beta   90.00
_cell.angle_gamma   90.00
#
_symmetry.space_group_name_H-M   'P 1'
#
loop_
_entity.id
_entity.type
_entity.pdbx_description
1 polymer ?
#
loop_
_entity_poly.entity_id
_entity_poly.type
_entity_poly.pdbx_seq_one_letter_code
_entity_poly.pdbx_strand_id
1 'polypeptide(L)'
;MKKLIYLFVIFLLFGCGKGAYPGKVDIYLLKSHSQFTTGTAYPYITAITNAVLSDTILVKSEQIVSYDSTTHVFTTKKGALNSLKNFGSNRAFAVTVNKEIVYCGQFRPGYLSSIVTGIASINPAFSEGTEKLGIQYVSVAGSAVIAQLDKRNDIRITGLLKQQGRLK
;
A
#
# COMPACT_ATOMS: atom_id res chain seq x y z
N MET A 1 34.37 -38.61 46.05
CA MET A 1 34.50 -37.87 44.77
C MET A 1 33.12 -37.35 44.38
N LYS A 2 33.02 -36.06 44.05
CA LYS A 2 31.80 -35.23 44.07
C LYS A 2 30.74 -35.72 43.07
N LYS A 3 29.52 -36.00 43.54
CA LYS A 3 28.34 -36.21 42.68
C LYS A 3 27.75 -34.85 42.33
N LEU A 4 27.89 -34.46 41.07
CA LEU A 4 27.33 -33.23 40.50
C LEU A 4 25.98 -33.59 39.86
N ILE A 5 24.87 -33.21 40.51
CA ILE A 5 23.52 -33.39 39.98
C ILE A 5 23.18 -32.11 39.21
N TYR A 6 23.19 -32.18 37.88
CA TYR A 6 22.69 -31.11 37.01
C TYR A 6 21.15 -31.21 36.95
N LEU A 7 20.46 -30.26 37.56
CA LEU A 7 19.03 -30.06 37.39
C LEU A 7 18.82 -29.19 36.14
N PHE A 8 18.53 -29.84 35.00
CA PHE A 8 18.25 -29.17 33.73
C PHE A 8 16.77 -28.74 33.71
N VAL A 9 16.49 -27.52 34.15
CA VAL A 9 15.14 -26.92 34.07
C VAL A 9 14.96 -26.36 32.67
N ILE A 10 14.29 -27.13 31.80
CA ILE A 10 13.86 -26.66 30.47
C ILE A 10 12.55 -25.87 30.67
N PHE A 11 12.66 -24.53 30.68
CA PHE A 11 11.52 -23.64 30.47
C PHE A 11 11.19 -23.62 28.96
N LEU A 12 10.33 -24.52 28.50
CA LEU A 12 9.67 -24.40 27.20
C LEU A 12 8.49 -23.43 27.34
N LEU A 13 8.79 -22.13 27.27
CA LEU A 13 7.79 -21.09 27.05
C LEU A 13 8.21 -20.23 25.85
N PHE A 14 8.07 -20.79 24.65
CA PHE A 14 7.75 -19.98 23.49
C PHE A 14 6.33 -20.37 23.05
N GLY A 15 5.37 -19.82 23.79
CA GLY A 15 4.01 -19.73 23.30
C GLY A 15 4.02 -18.99 21.97
N CYS A 16 3.57 -19.66 20.91
CA CYS A 16 3.19 -19.03 19.66
C CYS A 16 1.92 -18.20 19.92
N GLY A 17 2.10 -17.06 20.58
CA GLY A 17 1.08 -16.05 20.67
C GLY A 17 0.97 -15.39 19.30
N LYS A 18 -0.01 -15.81 18.49
CA LYS A 18 -0.56 -14.96 17.44
C LYS A 18 -1.28 -13.79 18.12
N GLY A 19 -0.50 -12.89 18.71
CA GLY A 19 -1.02 -11.60 19.16
C GLY A 19 -1.53 -10.86 17.93
N ALA A 20 -2.70 -10.21 18.05
CA ALA A 20 -3.12 -9.24 17.07
C ALA A 20 -2.04 -8.15 17.02
N TYR A 21 -1.19 -8.15 15.99
CA TYR A 21 -0.14 -7.15 15.86
C TYR A 21 -0.79 -5.79 15.68
N PRO A 22 -0.61 -4.86 16.65
CA PRO A 22 -1.30 -3.58 16.62
C PRO A 22 -0.80 -2.79 15.42
N GLY A 23 -1.71 -2.44 14.51
CA GLY A 23 -1.40 -1.56 13.39
C GLY A 23 -2.44 -1.60 12.29
N LYS A 24 -2.53 -0.51 11.53
CA LYS A 24 -3.51 -0.37 10.45
C LYS A 24 -2.81 0.03 9.16
N VAL A 25 -3.05 -0.75 8.11
CA VAL A 25 -2.83 -0.32 6.73
C VAL A 25 -4.16 0.20 6.21
N ASP A 26 -4.25 1.50 5.99
CA ASP A 26 -5.45 2.15 5.46
C ASP A 26 -5.11 2.86 4.15
N ILE A 27 -6.08 2.90 3.23
CA ILE A 27 -6.01 3.67 2.00
C ILE A 27 -6.96 4.86 2.15
N TYR A 28 -6.40 6.06 2.24
CA TYR A 28 -7.14 7.31 2.41
C TYR A 28 -7.30 8.03 1.07
N LEU A 29 -8.39 8.79 0.93
CA LEU A 29 -8.43 9.85 -0.07
C LEU A 29 -7.61 11.04 0.43
N LEU A 30 -7.04 11.82 -0.50
CA LEU A 30 -6.42 13.10 -0.15
C LEU A 30 -7.47 14.22 -0.21
N LYS A 31 -7.54 15.04 0.84
CA LYS A 31 -8.35 16.26 0.90
C LYS A 31 -7.73 17.37 0.05
N SER A 32 -6.41 17.52 0.16
CA SER A 32 -5.62 18.47 -0.62
C SER A 32 -4.22 17.91 -0.84
N HIS A 33 -3.59 18.35 -1.93
CA HIS A 33 -2.21 18.03 -2.26
C HIS A 33 -1.71 19.00 -3.33
N SER A 34 -0.39 19.06 -3.48
CA SER A 34 0.26 19.65 -4.65
C SER A 34 0.81 18.53 -5.54
N GLN A 35 0.93 18.82 -6.83
CA GLN A 35 1.60 17.92 -7.77
C GLN A 35 2.76 18.64 -8.43
N PHE A 36 3.88 17.94 -8.54
CA PHE A 36 5.07 18.42 -9.23
C PHE A 36 5.47 17.42 -10.30
N THR A 37 5.97 17.92 -11.43
CA THR A 37 6.52 17.10 -12.53
C THR A 37 7.89 17.64 -12.93
N THR A 38 8.89 16.77 -13.04
CA THR A 38 10.25 17.16 -13.47
C THR A 38 10.31 17.34 -14.99
N GLY A 39 10.57 18.56 -15.45
CA GLY A 39 10.79 18.83 -16.88
C GLY A 39 9.57 18.48 -17.75
N THR A 40 9.80 18.40 -19.06
CA THR A 40 8.75 18.16 -20.07
C THR A 40 9.04 16.98 -20.99
N ALA A 41 10.27 16.44 -20.96
CA ALA A 41 10.68 15.28 -21.76
C ALA A 41 10.49 13.98 -20.99
N TYR A 42 10.09 12.92 -21.70
CA TYR A 42 9.98 11.58 -21.13
C TYR A 42 11.38 10.92 -20.99
N PRO A 43 11.68 10.21 -19.88
CA PRO A 43 10.82 10.03 -18.72
C PRO A 43 10.87 11.22 -17.75
N TYR A 44 9.70 11.79 -17.43
CA TYR A 44 9.54 12.76 -16.36
C TYR A 44 8.99 12.09 -15.10
N ILE A 45 9.38 12.60 -13.93
CA ILE A 45 8.90 12.13 -12.63
C ILE A 45 7.77 13.05 -12.18
N THR A 46 6.60 12.47 -11.92
CA THR A 46 5.52 13.14 -11.20
C THR A 46 5.50 12.71 -9.74
N ALA A 47 5.29 13.64 -8.83
CA ALA A 47 5.17 13.39 -7.40
C ALA A 47 4.02 14.19 -6.79
N ILE A 48 3.41 13.62 -5.75
CA ILE A 48 2.48 14.32 -4.86
C ILE A 48 3.26 14.86 -3.66
N THR A 49 3.06 16.13 -3.35
CA THR A 49 3.64 16.81 -2.17
C THR A 49 2.55 17.50 -1.36
N ASN A 50 2.86 17.92 -0.12
CA ASN A 50 1.92 18.61 0.77
C ASN A 50 0.58 17.87 0.93
N ALA A 51 0.63 16.53 0.98
CA ALA A 51 -0.55 15.69 1.04
C ALA A 51 -1.25 15.81 2.40
N VAL A 52 -2.55 16.07 2.36
CA VAL A 52 -3.42 16.11 3.54
C VAL A 52 -4.47 15.01 3.39
N LEU A 53 -4.55 14.11 4.36
CA LEU A 53 -5.54 13.03 4.37
C LEU A 53 -6.95 13.60 4.50
N SER A 54 -7.90 13.00 3.79
CA SER A 54 -9.33 13.21 4.01
C SER A 54 -9.82 12.40 5.20
N ASP A 55 -10.89 12.84 5.86
CA ASP A 55 -11.61 12.02 6.83
C ASP A 55 -12.30 10.81 6.17
N THR A 56 -12.44 10.85 4.84
CA THR A 56 -12.94 9.71 4.04
C THR A 56 -11.82 8.70 3.80
N ILE A 57 -11.92 7.55 4.46
CA ILE A 57 -11.07 6.38 4.19
C ILE A 57 -11.66 5.62 3.00
N LEU A 58 -10.87 5.39 1.95
CA LEU A 58 -11.28 4.60 0.79
C LEU A 58 -11.34 3.11 1.14
N VAL A 59 -10.29 2.58 1.74
CA VAL A 59 -10.25 1.19 2.22
C VAL A 59 -9.64 1.17 3.61
N LYS A 60 -10.42 0.74 4.60
CA LYS A 60 -9.93 0.56 5.96
C LYS A 60 -9.16 -0.75 6.10
N SER A 61 -8.23 -0.82 7.06
CA SER A 61 -7.46 -2.02 7.36
C SER A 61 -8.36 -3.23 7.58
N GLU A 62 -9.45 -3.10 8.34
CA GLU A 62 -10.39 -4.21 8.57
C GLU A 62 -11.14 -4.68 7.30
N GLN A 63 -11.10 -3.90 6.22
CA GLN A 63 -11.66 -4.27 4.93
C GLN A 63 -10.64 -4.95 4.00
N ILE A 64 -9.34 -4.87 4.29
CA ILE A 64 -8.32 -5.58 3.51
C ILE A 64 -8.24 -7.03 4.01
N VAL A 65 -8.36 -8.00 3.12
CA VAL A 65 -8.23 -9.44 3.42
C VAL A 65 -6.79 -9.88 3.28
N SER A 66 -6.14 -9.50 2.18
CA SER A 66 -4.73 -9.81 1.93
C SER A 66 -4.10 -8.81 0.97
N TYR A 67 -2.77 -8.77 0.91
CA TYR A 67 -2.00 -8.03 -0.08
C TYR A 67 -1.01 -8.98 -0.74
N ASP A 68 -1.04 -9.03 -2.07
CA ASP A 68 -0.07 -9.77 -2.88
C ASP A 68 1.07 -8.82 -3.25
N SER A 69 2.27 -9.10 -2.74
CA SER A 69 3.45 -8.26 -2.96
C SER A 69 4.06 -8.39 -4.35
N THR A 70 3.73 -9.44 -5.10
CA THR A 70 4.20 -9.65 -6.48
C THR A 70 3.33 -8.89 -7.47
N THR A 71 2.02 -8.96 -7.30
CA THR A 71 1.05 -8.30 -8.20
C THR A 71 0.62 -6.92 -7.73
N HIS A 72 0.98 -6.54 -6.49
CA HIS A 72 0.60 -5.30 -5.82
C HIS A 72 -0.92 -5.09 -5.74
N VAL A 73 -1.64 -6.18 -5.46
CA VAL A 73 -3.10 -6.19 -5.37
C VAL A 73 -3.53 -6.36 -3.91
N PHE A 74 -4.32 -5.39 -3.43
CA PHE A 74 -5.08 -5.56 -2.20
C PHE A 74 -6.35 -6.35 -2.50
N THR A 75 -6.51 -7.51 -1.88
CA THR A 75 -7.80 -8.19 -1.81
C THR A 75 -8.61 -7.57 -0.67
N THR A 76 -9.84 -7.17 -0.92
CA THR A 76 -10.73 -6.51 0.04
C THR A 76 -11.97 -7.35 0.32
N LYS A 77 -12.71 -6.98 1.37
CA LYS A 77 -14.05 -7.52 1.63
C LYS A 77 -15.02 -7.04 0.56
N LYS A 78 -16.00 -7.88 0.22
CA LYS A 78 -17.10 -7.54 -0.69
C LYS A 78 -17.70 -6.16 -0.38
N GLY A 79 -17.86 -5.35 -1.42
CA GLY A 79 -18.46 -4.02 -1.35
C GLY A 79 -17.53 -2.88 -0.91
N ALA A 80 -16.29 -3.18 -0.48
CA ALA A 80 -15.35 -2.14 -0.04
C ALA A 80 -14.95 -1.15 -1.16
N LEU A 81 -15.08 -1.55 -2.43
CA LEU A 81 -14.65 -0.77 -3.59
C LEU A 81 -15.82 -0.15 -4.38
N ASN A 82 -17.06 -0.26 -3.90
CA ASN A 82 -18.26 0.22 -4.60
C ASN A 82 -18.28 1.74 -4.84
N SER A 83 -17.50 2.50 -4.06
CA SER A 83 -17.39 3.96 -4.20
C SER A 83 -16.47 4.39 -5.35
N LEU A 84 -15.66 3.49 -5.93
CA LEU A 84 -14.67 3.85 -6.96
C LEU A 84 -15.29 4.30 -8.28
N LYS A 85 -16.55 3.92 -8.56
CA LYS A 85 -17.27 4.18 -9.81
C LYS A 85 -17.29 5.63 -10.29
N ASN A 86 -17.17 6.56 -9.33
CA ASN A 86 -17.27 8.00 -9.59
C ASN A 86 -15.90 8.70 -9.58
N PHE A 87 -14.78 7.97 -9.51
CA PHE A 87 -13.47 8.60 -9.35
C PHE A 87 -12.83 8.84 -10.71
N GLY A 88 -12.54 10.12 -10.99
CA GLY A 88 -11.75 10.55 -12.14
C GLY A 88 -10.32 10.91 -11.75
N SER A 89 -9.57 11.47 -12.70
CA SER A 89 -8.18 11.92 -12.52
C SER A 89 -8.00 13.11 -11.57
N ASN A 90 -9.09 13.72 -11.10
CA ASN A 90 -9.07 14.82 -10.15
C ASN A 90 -8.93 14.38 -8.68
N ARG A 91 -8.78 13.07 -8.43
CA ARG A 91 -8.64 12.52 -7.07
C ARG A 91 -7.28 11.86 -6.89
N ALA A 92 -6.81 11.91 -5.65
CA ALA A 92 -5.60 11.25 -5.20
C ALA A 92 -5.86 10.45 -3.93
N PHE A 93 -4.95 9.51 -3.66
CA PHE A 93 -5.01 8.64 -2.49
C PHE A 93 -3.65 8.56 -1.81
N ALA A 94 -3.65 8.10 -0.56
CA ALA A 94 -2.46 7.71 0.16
C ALA A 94 -2.65 6.33 0.78
N VAL A 95 -1.60 5.51 0.71
CA VAL A 95 -1.50 4.31 1.54
C VAL A 95 -0.73 4.68 2.79
N THR A 96 -1.30 4.33 3.93
CA THR A 96 -0.80 4.72 5.24
C THR A 96 -0.54 3.51 6.11
N VAL A 97 0.39 3.65 7.05
CA VAL A 97 0.57 2.73 8.17
C VAL A 97 0.38 3.55 9.44
N ASN A 98 -0.61 3.20 10.25
CA ASN A 98 -0.94 3.94 11.48
C ASN A 98 -1.19 5.45 11.24
N LYS A 99 -1.86 5.78 10.13
CA LYS A 99 -2.09 7.15 9.63
C LYS A 99 -0.84 7.92 9.15
N GLU A 100 0.35 7.34 9.22
CA GLU A 100 1.53 7.90 8.57
C GLU A 100 1.51 7.56 7.09
N ILE A 101 1.68 8.56 6.22
CA ILE A 101 1.73 8.37 4.78
C ILE A 101 3.00 7.57 4.41
N VAL A 102 2.79 6.43 3.75
CA VAL A 102 3.89 5.62 3.19
C VAL A 102 4.16 6.06 1.75
N TYR A 103 3.10 6.14 0.96
CA TYR A 103 3.16 6.69 -0.39
C TYR A 103 1.81 7.24 -0.84
N CYS A 104 1.86 8.12 -1.82
CA CYS A 104 0.70 8.71 -2.47
C CYS A 104 0.55 8.19 -3.90
N GLY A 105 -0.66 8.28 -4.42
CA GLY A 105 -0.96 7.96 -5.81
C GLY A 105 -2.17 8.74 -6.31
N GLN A 106 -2.48 8.57 -7.58
CA GLN A 106 -3.60 9.21 -8.25
C GLN A 106 -4.57 8.19 -8.83
N PHE A 107 -5.85 8.55 -8.96
CA PHE A 107 -6.76 7.77 -9.79
C PHE A 107 -6.48 8.08 -11.25
N ARG A 108 -6.31 7.05 -12.07
CA ARG A 108 -6.03 7.19 -13.50
C ARG A 108 -6.95 6.26 -14.28
N PRO A 109 -8.07 6.80 -14.80
CA PRO A 109 -8.94 6.03 -15.67
C PRO A 109 -8.19 5.53 -16.92
N GLY A 110 -8.49 4.32 -17.35
CA GLY A 110 -7.81 3.66 -18.47
C GLY A 110 -7.98 4.35 -19.84
N TYR A 111 -8.93 5.29 -19.97
CA TYR A 111 -9.09 6.09 -21.19
C TYR A 111 -8.02 7.19 -21.35
N LEU A 112 -7.22 7.46 -20.32
CA LEU A 112 -6.10 8.42 -20.42
C LEU A 112 -4.91 7.76 -21.09
N SER A 113 -4.56 8.22 -22.29
CA SER A 113 -3.47 7.69 -23.11
C SER A 113 -2.06 8.11 -22.66
N SER A 114 -1.94 9.10 -21.77
CA SER A 114 -0.62 9.52 -21.29
C SER A 114 -0.04 8.50 -20.30
N ILE A 115 1.28 8.35 -20.33
CA ILE A 115 2.05 7.57 -19.35
C ILE A 115 2.56 8.55 -18.29
N VAL A 116 2.36 8.27 -17.00
CA VAL A 116 2.97 9.05 -15.92
C VAL A 116 3.85 8.14 -15.10
N THR A 117 5.08 8.58 -14.86
CA THR A 117 6.08 7.84 -14.08
C THR A 117 6.34 8.58 -12.76
N GLY A 118 6.97 7.91 -11.79
CA GLY A 118 7.27 8.51 -10.49
C GLY A 118 6.16 8.36 -9.44
N ILE A 119 4.94 8.00 -9.84
CA ILE A 119 3.76 7.94 -8.95
C ILE A 119 2.94 6.68 -9.18
N ALA A 120 2.34 6.16 -8.09
CA ALA A 120 1.40 5.04 -8.16
C ALA A 120 0.04 5.47 -8.71
N SER A 121 -0.68 4.55 -9.33
CA SER A 121 -2.03 4.80 -9.86
C SER A 121 -3.01 3.67 -9.62
N ILE A 122 -4.26 4.03 -9.37
CA ILE A 122 -5.41 3.11 -9.38
C ILE A 122 -6.22 3.40 -10.63
N ASN A 123 -6.54 2.39 -11.42
CA ASN A 123 -7.58 2.49 -12.45
C ASN A 123 -8.92 2.05 -11.84
N PRO A 124 -9.87 2.99 -11.60
CA PRO A 124 -11.13 2.66 -10.95
C PRO A 124 -11.93 1.57 -11.69
N ALA A 125 -11.91 1.59 -13.03
CA ALA A 125 -12.69 0.66 -13.85
C ALA A 125 -12.28 -0.81 -13.68
N PHE A 126 -11.04 -1.09 -13.25
CA PHE A 126 -10.57 -2.46 -12.99
C PHE A 126 -10.79 -2.91 -11.54
N SER A 127 -11.14 -2.00 -10.65
CA SER A 127 -11.29 -2.27 -9.21
C SER A 127 -12.73 -2.06 -8.72
N GLU A 128 -13.58 -1.37 -9.48
CA GLU A 128 -14.97 -1.11 -9.13
C GLU A 128 -15.78 -2.42 -9.04
N GLY A 129 -16.52 -2.57 -7.94
CA GLY A 129 -17.42 -3.73 -7.74
C GLY A 129 -16.70 -5.07 -7.56
N THR A 130 -15.37 -5.08 -7.64
CA THR A 130 -14.55 -6.25 -7.37
C THR A 130 -14.07 -6.25 -5.91
N GLU A 131 -13.39 -7.32 -5.54
CA GLU A 131 -12.68 -7.46 -4.26
C GLU A 131 -11.16 -7.25 -4.46
N LYS A 132 -10.75 -6.67 -5.59
CA LYS A 132 -9.34 -6.56 -6.00
C LYS A 132 -9.02 -5.12 -6.33
N LEU A 133 -8.27 -4.46 -5.46
CA LEU A 133 -7.72 -3.14 -5.71
C LEU A 133 -6.28 -3.26 -6.19
N GLY A 134 -6.10 -3.14 -7.50
CA GLY A 134 -4.77 -3.10 -8.12
C GLY A 134 -4.17 -1.71 -8.05
N ILE A 135 -2.95 -1.61 -7.52
CA ILE A 135 -2.18 -0.36 -7.54
C ILE A 135 -1.01 -0.54 -8.50
N GLN A 136 -1.03 0.21 -9.59
CA GLN A 136 -0.05 0.18 -10.66
C GLN A 136 1.06 1.20 -10.41
N TYR A 137 2.23 0.95 -10.97
CA TYR A 137 3.35 1.89 -11.02
C TYR A 137 4.11 1.64 -12.33
N VAL A 138 4.39 2.69 -13.08
CA VAL A 138 5.12 2.57 -14.35
C VAL A 138 6.62 2.48 -14.04
N SER A 139 7.21 1.32 -14.32
CA SER A 139 8.66 1.18 -14.36
C SER A 139 9.20 1.63 -15.72
N VAL A 140 10.41 2.18 -15.72
CA VAL A 140 11.11 2.59 -16.94
C VAL A 140 12.45 1.87 -16.97
N ALA A 141 12.68 1.06 -18.01
CA ALA A 141 13.91 0.30 -18.17
C ALA A 141 15.12 1.26 -18.16
N GLY A 142 16.16 0.90 -17.40
CA GLY A 142 17.36 1.72 -17.24
C GLY A 142 17.22 2.92 -16.29
N SER A 143 16.03 3.21 -15.74
CA SER A 143 15.84 4.30 -14.77
C SER A 143 15.78 3.79 -13.33
N ALA A 144 16.95 3.73 -12.69
CA ALA A 144 17.04 3.37 -11.26
C ALA A 144 16.29 4.36 -10.35
N VAL A 145 16.27 5.65 -10.71
CA VAL A 145 15.56 6.69 -9.96
C VAL A 145 14.07 6.40 -9.91
N ILE A 146 13.44 6.07 -11.05
CA ILE A 146 12.02 5.73 -11.09
C ILE A 146 11.75 4.43 -10.34
N ALA A 147 12.61 3.41 -10.48
CA ALA A 147 12.45 2.16 -9.74
C ALA A 147 12.48 2.37 -8.21
N GLN A 148 13.34 3.26 -7.70
CA GLN A 148 13.47 3.53 -6.26
C GLN A 148 12.28 4.30 -5.67
N LEU A 149 11.50 4.98 -6.50
CA LEU A 149 10.29 5.71 -6.11
C LEU A 149 9.07 4.80 -5.95
N ASP A 150 9.11 3.55 -6.42
CA ASP A 150 8.04 2.59 -6.17
C ASP A 150 8.07 2.12 -4.70
N LYS A 151 7.07 2.57 -3.94
CA LYS A 151 6.91 2.26 -2.52
C LYS A 151 5.76 1.28 -2.24
N ARG A 152 5.20 0.62 -3.26
CA ARG A 152 4.07 -0.32 -3.07
C ARG A 152 4.42 -1.46 -2.12
N ASN A 153 5.68 -1.90 -2.12
CA ASN A 153 6.21 -2.92 -1.21
C ASN A 153 7.04 -2.36 -0.04
N ASP A 154 6.86 -1.10 0.35
CA ASP A 154 7.55 -0.51 1.51
C ASP A 154 7.42 -1.43 2.75
N ILE A 155 8.52 -1.60 3.49
CA ILE A 155 8.62 -2.56 4.59
C ILE A 155 7.61 -2.28 5.72
N ARG A 156 7.15 -1.03 5.86
CA ARG A 156 6.10 -0.68 6.83
C ARG A 156 4.77 -1.33 6.45
N ILE A 157 4.45 -1.42 5.17
CA ILE A 157 3.23 -2.07 4.67
C ILE A 157 3.41 -3.59 4.72
N THR A 158 4.43 -4.11 4.03
CA THR A 158 4.62 -5.55 3.87
C THR A 158 4.96 -6.22 5.20
N GLY A 159 5.77 -5.57 6.04
CA GLY A 159 6.09 -6.04 7.39
C GLY A 159 4.87 -6.15 8.28
N LEU A 160 4.03 -5.11 8.34
CA LEU A 160 2.80 -5.14 9.15
C LEU A 160 1.80 -6.19 8.64
N LEU A 161 1.58 -6.26 7.33
CA LEU A 161 0.67 -7.25 6.75
C LEU A 161 1.21 -8.68 6.91
N LYS A 162 2.54 -8.89 6.86
CA LYS A 162 3.17 -10.19 7.14
C LYS A 162 2.94 -10.61 8.58
N GLN A 163 3.18 -9.70 9.53
CA GLN A 163 2.92 -9.95 10.95
C GLN A 163 1.45 -10.33 11.19
N GLN A 164 0.51 -9.67 10.50
CA GLN A 164 -0.92 -9.96 10.58
C GLN A 164 -1.37 -11.19 9.78
N GLY A 165 -0.48 -11.91 9.11
CA GLY A 165 -0.83 -13.08 8.29
C GLY A 165 -1.63 -12.74 7.02
N ARG A 166 -1.49 -11.51 6.52
CA ARG A 166 -2.24 -10.94 5.39
C ARG A 166 -1.38 -10.67 4.16
N LEU A 167 -0.05 -10.77 4.27
CA LEU A 167 0.86 -10.71 3.12
C LEU A 167 0.86 -12.05 2.37
N LYS A 168 0.78 -11.97 1.04
CA LYS A 168 0.93 -13.07 0.09
C LYS A 168 2.16 -12.85 -0.80
#